data_AF-A0A497AYW4-F1
#
_entry.id   AF-A0A497AYW4-F1
#
_cell.length_a   1.000
_cell.length_b   1.000
_cell.length_c   1.000
_cell.angle_alpha   90.00
_cell.angle_beta   90.00
_cell.angle_gamma   90.00
#
_symmetry.space_group_name_H-M   'P 1'
#
loop_
_entity.id
_entity.type
_entity.pdbx_description
1 polymer ?
#
loop_
_entity_poly.entity_id
_entity_poly.type
_entity_poly.pdbx_seq_one_letter_code
_entity_poly.pdbx_strand_id
1 'polypeptide(L)'
;MRFMITFGHTDEELAAAQWAVAEAFRRAIGRSNVDPNTQQRLCEMLAQAPSSDPEQWAAGAAASLASAIARLRTDVEKKDRTLDHLRRERDSLNRTVADHDAHPLHEQIKTLSEERDHWRDLTISAERRAQTLENAHRAACTENDQLQTEVADLNRIIVEQQMALNGKYD
;
A
#
# COMPACT_ATOMS: atom_id res chain seq x y z
N MET A 1 -32.27 -82.68 14.96
CA MET A 1 -31.29 -81.62 15.24
C MET A 1 -31.63 -80.41 14.39
N ARG A 2 -31.90 -79.26 15.00
CA ARG A 2 -32.32 -78.02 14.33
C ARG A 2 -31.17 -77.03 14.47
N PHE A 3 -30.46 -76.75 13.38
CA PHE A 3 -29.40 -75.74 13.37
C PHE A 3 -30.07 -74.37 13.23
N MET A 4 -29.92 -73.53 14.25
CA MET A 4 -30.34 -72.13 14.20
C MET A 4 -29.13 -71.33 13.72
N ILE A 5 -29.13 -70.94 12.44
CA ILE A 5 -28.11 -70.04 11.88
C ILE A 5 -28.47 -68.64 12.35
N THR A 6 -27.75 -68.13 13.36
CA THR A 6 -27.81 -66.72 13.73
C THR A 6 -27.03 -65.91 12.70
N PHE A 7 -27.72 -65.18 11.83
CA PHE A 7 -27.11 -64.07 11.10
C PHE A 7 -26.94 -62.92 12.09
N GLY A 8 -25.80 -62.88 12.76
CA GLY A 8 -25.40 -61.78 13.63
C GLY A 8 -23.95 -61.43 13.34
N HIS A 9 -23.68 -60.16 13.11
CA HIS A 9 -22.31 -59.66 13.12
C HIS A 9 -21.73 -59.83 14.52
N THR A 10 -20.47 -60.23 14.62
CA THR A 10 -19.78 -60.22 15.90
C THR A 10 -19.56 -58.78 16.34
N ASP A 11 -19.50 -58.54 17.66
CA ASP A 11 -19.19 -57.20 18.19
C ASP A 11 -17.85 -56.67 17.64
N GLU A 12 -16.93 -57.58 17.30
CA GLU A 12 -15.66 -57.27 16.64
C GLU A 12 -15.84 -56.78 15.19
N GLU A 13 -16.68 -57.42 14.39
CA GLU A 13 -17.00 -56.99 13.02
C GLU A 13 -17.69 -55.62 13.01
N LEU A 14 -18.60 -55.41 13.97
CA LEU A 14 -19.32 -54.15 14.12
C LEU A 14 -18.40 -53.01 14.56
N ALA A 15 -17.54 -53.24 15.55
CA ALA A 15 -16.54 -52.27 15.98
C ALA A 15 -15.54 -51.94 14.86
N ALA A 16 -15.13 -52.93 14.08
CA ALA A 16 -14.26 -52.73 12.92
C ALA A 16 -14.94 -51.86 11.84
N ALA A 17 -16.23 -52.08 11.57
CA ALA A 17 -16.99 -51.27 10.62
C ALA A 17 -17.14 -49.81 11.10
N GLN A 18 -17.45 -49.59 12.39
CA GLN A 18 -17.54 -48.25 12.97
C GLN A 18 -16.20 -47.50 12.88
N TRP A 19 -15.09 -48.17 13.18
CA TRP A 19 -13.75 -47.62 13.02
C TRP A 19 -13.41 -47.27 11.57
N ALA A 20 -13.77 -48.15 10.62
CA ALA A 20 -13.54 -47.90 9.20
C ALA A 20 -14.30 -46.65 8.71
N VAL A 21 -15.53 -46.46 9.18
CA VAL A 21 -16.34 -45.27 8.89
C VAL A 21 -15.71 -44.01 9.52
N ALA A 22 -15.34 -44.06 10.80
CA ALA A 22 -14.69 -42.94 11.48
C ALA A 22 -13.38 -42.52 10.80
N GLU A 23 -12.57 -43.49 10.39
CA GLU A 23 -11.32 -43.28 9.68
C GLU A 23 -11.53 -42.68 8.28
N ALA A 24 -12.55 -43.16 7.56
CA ALA A 24 -12.92 -42.62 6.25
C ALA A 24 -13.33 -41.14 6.37
N PHE A 25 -14.15 -40.81 7.36
CA PHE A 25 -14.51 -39.42 7.65
C PHE A 25 -13.30 -38.58 8.06
N ARG A 26 -12.42 -39.08 8.91
CA ARG A 26 -11.22 -38.36 9.34
C ARG A 26 -10.30 -38.05 8.17
N ARG A 27 -10.10 -39.00 7.25
CA ARG A 27 -9.35 -38.79 6.00
C ARG A 27 -10.02 -37.79 5.08
N ALA A 28 -11.35 -37.82 4.96
CA ALA A 28 -12.09 -36.86 4.15
C ALA A 28 -11.97 -35.43 4.70
N ILE A 29 -12.09 -35.27 6.02
CA ILE A 29 -11.91 -33.98 6.70
C ILE A 29 -10.46 -33.51 6.53
N GLY A 30 -9.47 -34.39 6.68
CA GLY A 30 -8.05 -34.08 6.49
C GLY A 30 -7.67 -33.57 5.09
N ARG A 31 -8.49 -33.88 4.08
CA ARG A 31 -8.33 -33.39 2.70
C ARG A 31 -9.21 -32.17 2.38
N SER A 32 -10.13 -31.83 3.27
CA SER A 32 -11.05 -30.73 3.08
C SER A 32 -10.40 -29.41 3.48
N ASN A 33 -10.73 -28.33 2.77
CA ASN A 33 -10.20 -26.99 3.07
C ASN A 33 -11.08 -26.30 4.14
N VAL A 34 -11.31 -27.00 5.24
CA VAL A 34 -12.11 -26.55 6.37
C VAL A 34 -11.20 -25.83 7.36
N ASP A 35 -11.76 -24.87 8.09
CA ASP A 35 -11.04 -24.17 9.16
C ASP A 35 -10.41 -25.17 10.16
N PRO A 36 -9.14 -24.96 10.59
CA PRO A 36 -8.42 -25.90 11.45
C PRO A 36 -9.11 -26.23 12.77
N ASN A 37 -9.81 -25.26 13.38
CA ASN A 37 -10.54 -25.50 14.64
C ASN A 37 -11.78 -26.37 14.41
N THR A 38 -12.46 -26.17 13.29
CA THR A 38 -13.62 -26.98 12.89
C THR A 38 -13.17 -28.41 12.55
N GLN A 39 -12.06 -28.54 11.82
CA GLN A 39 -11.42 -29.82 11.52
C GLN A 39 -11.02 -30.58 12.79
N GLN A 40 -10.34 -29.91 13.72
CA GLN A 40 -9.90 -30.54 14.98
C GLN A 40 -11.09 -31.05 15.81
N ARG A 41 -12.15 -30.25 15.94
CA ARG A 41 -13.37 -30.68 16.65
C ARG A 41 -14.07 -31.87 16.00
N LEU A 42 -14.20 -31.86 14.67
CA LEU A 42 -14.79 -33.00 13.95
C LEU A 42 -13.95 -34.27 14.15
N CYS A 43 -12.62 -34.14 14.13
CA CYS A 43 -11.70 -35.24 14.41
C CYS A 43 -11.81 -35.75 15.86
N GLU A 44 -11.90 -34.85 16.85
CA GLU A 44 -12.08 -35.20 18.27
C GLU A 44 -13.41 -35.92 18.52
N MET A 45 -14.49 -35.50 17.85
CA MET A 45 -15.79 -36.17 17.91
C MET A 45 -15.76 -37.57 17.30
N LEU A 46 -15.12 -37.72 16.14
CA LEU A 46 -14.94 -39.01 15.46
C LEU A 46 -13.91 -39.92 16.15
N ALA A 47 -13.20 -39.41 17.17
CA ALA A 47 -12.29 -40.17 18.00
C ALA A 47 -12.96 -40.74 19.26
N GLN A 48 -14.21 -40.38 19.56
CA GLN A 48 -14.96 -41.01 20.66
C GLN A 48 -15.14 -42.50 20.37
N ALA A 49 -14.82 -43.33 21.37
CA ALA A 49 -14.78 -44.78 21.22
C ALA A 49 -16.09 -45.32 20.65
N PRO A 50 -16.04 -46.23 19.66
CA PRO A 50 -17.23 -46.94 19.19
C PRO A 50 -17.89 -47.64 20.38
N SER A 51 -19.20 -47.41 20.57
CA SER A 51 -19.93 -48.07 21.64
C SER A 51 -20.44 -49.44 21.19
N SER A 52 -20.72 -50.30 22.16
CA SER A 52 -21.40 -51.59 21.95
C SER A 52 -22.78 -51.44 21.31
N ASP A 53 -23.33 -50.22 21.26
CA ASP A 53 -24.59 -49.88 20.61
C ASP A 53 -24.34 -48.99 19.37
N PRO A 54 -24.38 -49.58 18.16
CA PRO A 54 -24.07 -48.87 16.93
C PRO A 54 -25.08 -47.75 16.60
N GLU A 55 -26.33 -47.88 17.03
CA GLU A 55 -27.34 -46.86 16.81
C GLU A 55 -27.05 -45.64 17.67
N GLN A 56 -26.67 -45.86 18.93
CA GLN A 56 -26.31 -44.79 19.85
C GLN A 56 -25.05 -44.04 19.39
N TRP A 57 -24.04 -44.75 18.88
CA TRP A 57 -22.85 -44.13 18.29
C TRP A 57 -23.20 -43.30 17.05
N ALA A 58 -24.00 -43.85 16.13
CA ALA A 58 -24.41 -43.16 14.91
C ALA A 58 -25.26 -41.91 15.21
N ALA A 59 -26.17 -42.00 16.19
CA ALA A 59 -26.95 -40.86 16.64
C ALA A 59 -26.08 -39.76 17.25
N GLY A 60 -25.08 -40.12 18.06
CA GLY A 60 -24.11 -39.18 18.62
C GLY A 60 -23.27 -38.48 17.55
N ALA A 61 -22.78 -39.23 16.56
CA ALA A 61 -22.05 -38.68 15.42
C ALA A 61 -22.90 -37.72 14.59
N ALA A 62 -24.15 -38.10 14.28
CA ALA A 62 -25.09 -37.28 13.51
C ALA A 62 -25.47 -35.99 14.24
N ALA A 63 -25.76 -36.05 15.54
CA ALA A 63 -26.07 -34.87 16.35
C ALA A 63 -24.90 -33.88 16.40
N SER A 64 -23.68 -34.42 16.49
CA SER A 64 -22.47 -33.60 16.55
C SER A 64 -22.16 -32.94 15.19
N LEU A 65 -22.37 -33.66 14.08
CA LEU A 65 -22.30 -33.09 12.72
C LEU A 65 -23.35 -32.00 12.52
N ALA A 66 -24.60 -32.22 12.96
CA ALA A 66 -25.67 -31.23 12.85
C ALA A 66 -25.32 -29.94 13.62
N SER A 67 -24.73 -30.08 14.82
CA SER A 67 -24.25 -28.95 15.63
C SER A 67 -23.10 -28.19 14.94
N ALA A 68 -22.16 -28.90 14.32
CA ALA A 68 -21.07 -28.28 13.55
C ALA A 68 -21.61 -27.51 12.34
N ILE A 69 -22.56 -28.08 11.59
CA ILE A 69 -23.21 -27.41 10.46
C ILE A 69 -23.97 -26.15 10.91
N ALA A 70 -24.73 -26.23 12.01
CA ALA A 70 -25.46 -25.09 12.53
C ALA A 70 -24.53 -23.93 12.91
N ARG A 71 -23.39 -24.23 13.56
CA ARG A 71 -22.37 -23.21 13.89
C ARG A 71 -21.76 -22.58 12.65
N LEU A 72 -21.38 -23.40 11.66
CA LEU A 72 -20.83 -22.89 10.40
C LEU A 72 -21.80 -21.96 9.68
N ARG A 73 -23.11 -22.26 9.69
CA ARG A 73 -24.13 -21.38 9.13
C ARG A 73 -24.16 -20.02 9.85
N THR A 74 -24.16 -20.02 11.18
CA THR A 74 -24.11 -18.77 11.96
C THR A 74 -22.83 -17.96 11.67
N ASP A 75 -21.68 -18.63 11.54
CA ASP A 75 -20.43 -17.97 11.22
C ASP A 75 -20.41 -17.37 9.80
N VAL A 76 -21.01 -18.07 8.82
CA VAL A 76 -21.20 -17.56 7.47
C VAL A 76 -22.09 -16.33 7.48
N GLU A 77 -23.25 -16.39 8.15
CA GLU A 77 -24.14 -15.23 8.27
C GLU A 77 -23.47 -14.02 8.94
N LYS A 78 -22.64 -14.27 9.97
CA LYS A 78 -21.87 -13.22 10.63
C LYS A 78 -20.86 -12.60 9.67
N LYS A 79 -20.11 -13.43 8.91
CA LYS A 79 -19.15 -12.95 7.91
C LYS A 79 -19.84 -12.19 6.79
N ASP A 80 -21.00 -12.63 6.33
CA ASP A 80 -21.78 -11.93 5.30
C ASP A 80 -22.22 -10.55 5.78
N ARG A 81 -22.71 -10.44 7.02
CA ARG A 81 -23.05 -9.13 7.62
C ARG A 81 -21.83 -8.21 7.71
N THR A 82 -20.66 -8.74 8.09
CA THR A 82 -19.41 -7.96 8.13
C THR A 82 -19.00 -7.52 6.72
N LEU A 83 -19.08 -8.39 5.72
CA LEU A 83 -18.77 -8.05 4.33
C LEU A 83 -19.70 -6.96 3.80
N ASP A 84 -20.99 -7.05 4.08
CA ASP A 84 -21.95 -6.03 3.68
C ASP A 84 -21.70 -4.69 4.38
N HIS A 85 -21.32 -4.72 5.65
CA HIS A 85 -20.92 -3.52 6.37
C HIS A 85 -19.69 -2.85 5.74
N LEU A 86 -18.62 -3.61 5.49
CA LEU A 86 -17.39 -3.12 4.86
C LEU A 86 -17.64 -2.60 3.43
N ARG A 87 -18.54 -3.23 2.67
CA ARG A 87 -18.94 -2.75 1.35
C ARG A 87 -19.59 -1.38 1.43
N ARG A 88 -20.53 -1.18 2.37
CA ARG A 88 -21.18 0.12 2.59
C ARG A 88 -20.20 1.19 3.04
N GLU A 89 -19.26 0.84 3.92
CA GLU A 89 -18.22 1.76 4.38
C GLU A 89 -17.32 2.20 3.21
N ARG A 90 -16.85 1.26 2.40
CA ARG A 90 -16.10 1.55 1.18
C ARG A 90 -16.88 2.44 0.22
N ASP A 91 -18.16 2.17 0.02
CA ASP A 91 -19.01 3.00 -0.84
C ASP A 91 -19.19 4.41 -0.27
N SER A 92 -19.29 4.55 1.05
CA SER A 92 -19.35 5.85 1.72
C SER A 92 -18.04 6.63 1.55
N LEU A 93 -16.90 5.99 1.77
CA LEU A 93 -15.58 6.61 1.62
C LEU A 93 -15.34 7.04 0.18
N ASN A 94 -15.69 6.21 -0.79
CA ASN A 94 -15.57 6.55 -2.21
C ASN A 94 -16.42 7.78 -2.58
N ARG A 95 -17.61 7.93 -1.98
CA ARG A 95 -18.42 9.16 -2.18
C ARG A 95 -17.74 10.38 -1.57
N THR A 96 -17.25 10.27 -0.34
CA THR A 96 -16.54 11.39 0.32
C THR A 96 -15.31 11.83 -0.48
N VAL A 97 -14.54 10.88 -1.03
CA VAL A 97 -13.40 11.19 -1.91
C VAL A 97 -13.88 11.90 -3.17
N ALA A 98 -14.91 11.37 -3.85
CA ALA A 98 -15.46 12.01 -5.03
C ALA A 98 -15.99 13.43 -4.75
N ASP A 99 -16.64 13.64 -3.60
CA ASP A 99 -17.13 14.95 -3.18
C ASP A 99 -15.97 15.92 -2.89
N HIS A 100 -14.86 15.42 -2.33
CA HIS A 100 -13.67 16.22 -2.09
C HIS A 100 -12.95 16.59 -3.39
N ASP A 101 -12.81 15.65 -4.32
CA ASP A 101 -12.21 15.88 -5.64
C ASP A 101 -13.06 16.82 -6.50
N ALA A 102 -14.40 16.72 -6.39
CA ALA A 102 -15.33 17.63 -7.03
C ALA A 102 -15.44 19.00 -6.32
N HIS A 103 -14.82 19.16 -5.14
CA HIS A 103 -14.92 20.39 -4.39
C HIS A 103 -14.16 21.51 -5.12
N PRO A 104 -14.78 22.67 -5.40
CA PRO A 104 -14.18 23.72 -6.22
C PRO A 104 -12.89 24.29 -5.62
N LEU A 105 -12.71 24.18 -4.30
CA LEU A 105 -11.46 24.56 -3.63
C LEU A 105 -10.27 23.69 -4.03
N HIS A 106 -10.47 22.42 -4.39
CA HIS A 106 -9.39 21.54 -4.81
C HIS A 106 -8.72 22.06 -6.10
N GLU A 107 -9.54 22.36 -7.11
CA GLU A 107 -9.06 22.98 -8.35
C GLU A 107 -8.48 24.37 -8.10
N GLN A 108 -9.10 25.20 -7.25
CA GLN A 108 -8.54 26.52 -6.90
C GLN A 108 -7.16 26.42 -6.24
N ILE A 109 -6.96 25.49 -5.31
CA ILE A 109 -5.66 25.29 -4.65
C ILE A 109 -4.62 24.83 -5.67
N LYS A 110 -5.00 23.96 -6.60
CA LYS A 110 -4.14 23.50 -7.68
C LYS A 110 -3.72 24.65 -8.59
N THR A 111 -4.67 25.43 -9.10
CA THR A 111 -4.40 26.62 -9.93
C THR A 111 -3.51 27.63 -9.20
N LEU A 112 -3.81 27.95 -7.94
CA LEU A 112 -2.99 28.87 -7.15
C LEU A 112 -1.57 28.34 -6.91
N SER A 113 -1.40 27.02 -6.78
CA SER A 113 -0.09 26.40 -6.65
C SER A 113 0.72 26.51 -7.95
N GLU A 114 0.08 26.26 -9.09
CA GLU A 114 0.68 26.41 -10.41
C GLU A 114 1.08 27.87 -10.69
N GLU A 115 0.21 28.83 -10.37
CA GLU A 115 0.52 30.27 -10.48
C GLU A 115 1.70 30.68 -9.58
N ARG A 116 1.70 30.23 -8.33
CA ARG A 116 2.80 30.51 -7.39
C ARG A 116 4.13 29.97 -7.93
N ASP A 117 4.14 28.76 -8.45
CA ASP A 117 5.36 28.12 -8.93
C ASP A 117 5.84 28.80 -10.22
N HIS A 118 4.93 29.22 -11.10
CA HIS A 118 5.25 30.07 -12.25
C HIS A 118 5.93 31.40 -11.83
N TRP A 119 5.39 32.10 -10.84
CA TRP A 119 5.98 33.36 -10.36
C TRP A 119 7.35 33.16 -9.70
N ARG A 120 7.55 32.04 -9.00
CA ARG A 120 8.86 31.68 -8.43
C ARG A 120 9.90 31.48 -9.53
N ASP A 121 9.55 30.76 -10.58
CA ASP A 121 10.46 30.52 -11.71
C ASP A 121 10.82 31.81 -12.42
N LEU A 122 9.84 32.70 -12.64
CA LEU A 122 10.08 34.03 -13.20
C LEU A 122 11.00 34.86 -12.31
N THR A 123 10.82 34.81 -10.99
CA THR A 123 11.67 35.54 -10.03
C THR A 123 13.11 35.04 -10.08
N ILE A 124 13.33 33.72 -10.05
CA ILE A 124 14.65 33.11 -10.17
C ILE A 124 15.32 33.50 -11.50
N SER A 125 14.57 33.50 -12.61
CA SER A 125 15.08 33.92 -13.91
C SER A 125 15.46 35.40 -13.94
N ALA A 126 14.64 36.26 -13.34
CA ALA A 126 14.89 37.70 -13.25
C ALA A 126 16.14 37.99 -12.40
N GLU A 127 16.29 37.33 -11.25
CA GLU A 127 17.46 37.44 -10.37
C GLU A 127 18.76 37.04 -11.11
N ARG A 128 18.74 35.92 -11.84
CA ARG A 128 19.90 35.47 -12.64
C ARG A 128 20.28 36.50 -13.71
N ARG A 129 19.28 37.10 -14.36
CA ARG A 129 19.50 38.14 -15.37
C ARG A 129 20.05 39.42 -14.75
N ALA A 130 19.51 39.83 -13.60
CA ALA A 130 20.02 40.97 -12.84
C ALA A 130 21.48 40.76 -12.45
N GLN A 131 21.83 39.58 -11.91
CA GLN A 131 23.20 39.25 -11.54
C GLN A 131 24.18 39.31 -12.72
N THR A 132 23.72 38.85 -13.90
CA THR A 132 24.53 38.90 -15.13
C THR A 132 24.76 40.34 -15.58
N LEU A 133 23.71 41.17 -15.54
CA LEU A 133 23.81 42.59 -15.89
C LEU A 133 24.69 43.36 -14.90
N GLU A 134 24.58 43.08 -13.60
CA GLU A 134 25.44 43.69 -12.58
C GLU A 134 26.92 43.33 -12.79
N ASN A 135 27.21 42.07 -13.11
CA ASN A 135 28.58 41.64 -13.38
C ASN A 135 29.14 42.30 -14.66
N ALA A 136 28.33 42.38 -15.72
CA ALA A 136 28.70 43.06 -16.95
C ALA A 136 28.94 44.57 -16.73
N HIS A 137 28.07 45.22 -15.95
CA HIS A 137 28.23 46.62 -15.59
C HIS A 137 29.52 46.85 -14.80
N ARG A 138 29.81 46.00 -13.81
CA ARG A 138 31.04 46.09 -13.02
C ARG A 138 32.29 45.94 -13.90
N ALA A 139 32.28 44.99 -14.83
CA ALA A 139 33.38 44.80 -15.78
C ALA A 139 33.59 46.04 -16.66
N ALA A 140 32.50 46.62 -17.18
CA ALA A 140 32.56 47.84 -17.99
C ALA A 140 33.09 49.04 -17.19
N CYS A 141 32.73 49.18 -15.91
CA CYS A 141 33.29 50.23 -15.06
C CYS A 141 34.80 50.04 -14.85
N THR A 142 35.26 48.81 -14.58
CA THR A 142 36.69 48.52 -14.44
C THR A 142 37.48 48.83 -15.71
N GLU A 143 36.93 48.48 -16.88
CA GLU A 143 37.54 48.81 -18.16
C GLU A 143 37.59 50.33 -18.39
N ASN A 144 36.53 51.06 -18.02
CA ASN A 144 36.50 52.52 -18.12
C ASN A 144 37.58 53.16 -17.24
N ASP A 145 37.72 52.72 -15.99
CA ASP A 145 38.73 53.23 -15.05
C ASP A 145 40.17 52.97 -15.57
N GLN A 146 40.39 51.80 -16.18
CA GLN A 146 41.68 51.47 -16.82
C GLN A 146 41.97 52.41 -17.99
N LEU A 147 41.00 52.60 -18.89
CA LEU A 147 41.15 53.49 -20.04
C LEU A 147 41.37 54.94 -19.61
N GLN A 148 40.68 55.42 -18.56
CA GLN A 148 40.91 56.75 -18.01
C GLN A 148 42.33 56.92 -17.48
N THR A 149 42.86 55.88 -16.83
CA THR A 149 44.25 55.88 -16.34
C THR A 149 45.24 55.92 -17.51
N GLU A 150 45.03 55.10 -18.54
CA GLU A 150 45.88 55.09 -19.74
C GLU A 150 45.86 56.44 -20.48
N VAL A 151 44.68 57.06 -20.62
CA VAL A 151 44.55 58.40 -21.20
C VAL A 151 45.31 59.44 -20.38
N ALA A 152 45.25 59.37 -19.05
CA ALA A 152 45.99 60.29 -18.18
C ALA A 152 47.51 60.13 -18.35
N ASP A 153 48.01 58.89 -18.42
CA ASP A 153 49.42 58.60 -18.66
C ASP A 153 49.89 59.06 -20.04
N LEU A 154 49.11 58.82 -21.09
CA LEU A 154 49.40 59.29 -22.44
C LEU A 154 49.46 60.83 -22.49
N ASN A 155 48.50 61.51 -21.86
CA ASN A 155 48.50 62.98 -21.77
C ASN A 155 49.75 63.49 -21.04
N ARG A 156 50.18 62.83 -19.95
CA ARG A 156 51.42 63.18 -19.24
C ARG A 156 52.64 63.02 -20.15
N ILE A 157 52.76 61.90 -20.86
CA ILE A 157 53.87 61.66 -21.79
C ILE A 157 53.90 62.71 -22.91
N ILE A 158 52.74 63.06 -23.48
CA ILE A 158 52.64 64.09 -24.51
C ILE A 158 53.16 65.43 -23.98
N VAL A 159 52.77 65.83 -22.77
CA VAL A 159 53.26 67.08 -22.14
C VAL A 159 54.77 67.03 -21.92
N GLU A 160 55.30 65.92 -21.38
CA GLU A 160 56.75 65.72 -21.19
C GLU A 160 57.52 65.81 -22.52
N GLN A 161 57.00 65.19 -23.58
CA GLN A 161 57.59 65.25 -24.93
C GLN A 161 57.55 66.66 -25.52
N GLN A 162 56.45 67.40 -25.35
CA GLN A 162 56.33 68.78 -25.81
C GLN A 162 57.33 69.69 -25.09
N MET A 163 57.52 69.55 -23.78
CA MET A 163 58.53 70.31 -23.03
C MET A 163 59.94 69.99 -23.51
N ALA A 164 60.27 68.72 -23.74
CA ALA A 164 61.59 68.31 -24.22
C ALA A 164 61.88 68.78 -25.66
N LEU A 165 60.85 68.87 -26.52
CA LEU A 165 60.98 69.45 -27.85
C LEU A 165 61.20 70.96 -27.79
N ASN A 166 60.38 71.69 -27.02
CA ASN A 166 60.50 73.13 -26.90
C ASN A 166 61.86 73.55 -26.32
N GLY A 167 62.37 72.85 -25.30
CA GLY A 167 63.69 73.12 -24.73
C GLY A 167 64.89 72.70 -25.60
N LYS A 168 64.68 72.05 -26.75
CA LYS A 168 65.72 71.75 -27.75
C LYS A 168 65.80 72.78 -28.88
N TYR A 169 64.83 73.70 -28.95
CA TYR A 169 64.77 74.78 -29.95
C TYR A 169 65.01 76.17 -29.36
N ASP A 170 65.33 76.26 -28.07
CA ASP A 170 65.94 77.42 -27.40
C ASP A 170 67.48 77.25 -27.35
#